data_AF-A0A0Q6UH70-F1
#
_entry.id   AF-A0A0Q6UH70-F1
#
_cell.length_a   1.000
_cell.length_b   1.000
_cell.length_c   1.000
_cell.angle_alpha   90.00
_cell.angle_beta   90.00
_cell.angle_gamma   90.00
#
_symmetry.space_group_name_H-M   'P 1'
#
loop_
_entity.id
_entity.type
_entity.pdbx_description
1 polymer ?
#
loop_
_entity_poly.entity_id
_entity_poly.type
_entity_poly.pdbx_seq_one_letter_code
_entity_poly.pdbx_strand_id
1 'polypeptide(L)'
;MALAAFAVLGYLVTGDRAPLDSFDVEGKQLEDWADNSSFFIDVLRVVEIAFGTAGMTILTVILVLGLLLRRHRWAALLATVVMVVTSLATSGLKIWLGRDRPEWQGDLGLLSSYSFPSGHASSTAAYACLLVMLLVLFVRRASLRRLGTVLAIGWWLAVCLDRVLLGRHFPTDVIAGSLLGIGVFLLALAFIDPRPRSTAARTEPLPEVYASERKLAVILNPIKVEDVGQFRAIVGAMAKESGWSEPTWQYTTIEDPGTGMAEKAAVSGADLVIVCGGDGTVREVCAELAGTGIPVGIIPAGTGNLLARNLDVPLYLRSAIDVALNGQDRAIDLVRVGGDNIEDTHFMVMAGMGFDAAIMEGVNEEIKKKIGWVAYIISGLKSLMFPAIKVEIQVDDEEPTVHRARTVVVGNVGFLQAGMPLLPDATIDDGVLDVVIIHPRQFLSWITVALRVLRKSAIVDETLDRRTGSRVRIKASADTPRQLDGDSIGEGRELWMECIHGKLLVRVPR
;
A
#
# COMPACT_ATOMS: atom_id res chain seq x y z
N MET A 1 12.26 -23.61 -22.53
CA MET A 1 12.06 -24.75 -21.61
C MET A 1 10.63 -25.30 -21.68
N ALA A 2 9.59 -24.57 -21.25
CA ALA A 2 8.21 -25.08 -21.24
C ALA A 2 7.66 -25.53 -22.62
N LEU A 3 7.79 -24.70 -23.66
CA LEU A 3 7.35 -25.06 -25.03
C LEU A 3 8.17 -26.20 -25.65
N ALA A 4 9.45 -26.34 -25.27
CA ALA A 4 10.28 -27.45 -25.72
C ALA A 4 9.85 -28.77 -25.06
N ALA A 5 9.54 -28.75 -23.76
CA ALA A 5 8.97 -29.89 -23.06
C ALA A 5 7.59 -30.27 -23.62
N PHE A 6 6.76 -29.29 -23.97
CA PHE A 6 5.49 -29.50 -24.67
C PHE A 6 5.69 -30.23 -26.02
N ALA A 7 6.63 -29.76 -26.85
CA ALA A 7 6.91 -30.36 -28.15
C ALA A 7 7.43 -31.80 -28.04
N VAL A 8 8.31 -32.08 -27.07
CA VAL A 8 8.80 -33.44 -26.78
C VAL A 8 7.64 -34.34 -26.36
N LEU A 9 6.77 -33.87 -25.46
CA LEU A 9 5.63 -34.65 -24.98
C LEU A 9 4.59 -34.87 -26.08
N GLY A 10 4.31 -33.88 -26.93
CA GLY A 10 3.46 -34.03 -28.11
C GLY A 10 3.99 -35.09 -29.08
N TYR A 11 5.30 -35.06 -29.37
CA TYR A 11 5.94 -36.08 -30.22
C TYR A 11 5.85 -37.49 -29.62
N LEU A 12 6.07 -37.63 -28.32
CA LEU A 12 5.99 -38.93 -27.62
C LEU A 12 4.56 -39.48 -27.55
N VAL A 13 3.55 -38.61 -27.48
CA VAL A 13 2.13 -39.00 -27.42
C VAL A 13 1.58 -39.41 -28.80
N THR A 14 2.06 -38.79 -29.89
CA THR A 14 1.61 -39.14 -31.25
C THR A 14 2.37 -40.29 -31.89
N GLY A 15 3.54 -40.63 -31.36
CA GLY A 15 4.33 -41.77 -31.82
C GLY A 15 4.11 -42.96 -30.90
N ASP A 16 3.24 -43.89 -31.30
CA ASP A 16 2.88 -45.17 -30.68
C ASP A 16 4.01 -45.82 -29.83
N ARG A 17 4.19 -45.41 -28.57
CA ARG A 17 5.33 -45.79 -27.72
C ARG A 17 4.94 -46.00 -26.25
N ALA A 18 5.25 -47.21 -25.78
CA ALA A 18 4.80 -47.87 -24.56
C ALA A 18 5.02 -47.23 -23.16
N PRO A 19 5.97 -46.30 -22.87
CA PRO A 19 6.17 -45.84 -21.49
C PRO A 19 5.14 -44.80 -21.00
N LEU A 20 4.33 -44.21 -21.88
CA LEU A 20 3.27 -43.27 -21.50
C LEU A 20 1.92 -43.97 -21.27
N ASP A 21 1.70 -45.12 -21.91
CA ASP A 21 0.46 -45.88 -21.81
C ASP A 21 0.19 -46.38 -20.38
N SER A 22 1.22 -46.77 -19.63
CA SER A 22 1.06 -47.20 -18.23
C SER A 22 0.60 -46.07 -17.31
N PHE A 23 1.08 -44.84 -17.53
CA PHE A 23 0.71 -43.65 -16.75
C PHE A 23 -0.69 -43.14 -17.10
N ASP A 24 -1.05 -43.20 -18.39
CA ASP A 24 -2.39 -42.86 -18.86
C ASP A 24 -3.43 -43.91 -18.41
N VAL A 25 -3.05 -45.19 -18.27
CA VAL A 25 -3.89 -46.27 -17.71
C VAL A 25 -4.06 -46.19 -16.19
N GLU A 26 -3.08 -45.72 -15.42
CA GLU A 26 -3.24 -45.47 -13.97
C GLU A 26 -4.31 -44.40 -13.67
N GLY A 27 -4.52 -43.45 -14.59
CA GLY A 27 -5.63 -42.48 -14.52
C GLY A 27 -7.02 -43.12 -14.43
N LYS A 28 -7.19 -44.34 -14.96
CA LYS A 28 -8.44 -45.11 -14.90
C LYS A 28 -8.85 -45.50 -13.47
N GLN A 29 -7.88 -45.77 -12.59
CA GLN A 29 -8.17 -46.12 -11.18
C GLN A 29 -8.72 -44.92 -10.38
N LEU A 30 -8.42 -43.70 -10.82
CA LEU A 30 -8.88 -42.46 -10.18
C LEU A 30 -10.33 -42.11 -10.58
N GLU A 31 -10.75 -42.48 -11.79
CA GLU A 31 -12.14 -42.36 -12.27
C GLU A 31 -13.06 -43.36 -11.56
N ASP A 32 -12.67 -44.64 -11.50
CA ASP A 32 -13.41 -45.70 -10.78
C ASP A 32 -13.64 -45.35 -9.29
N TRP A 33 -12.72 -44.58 -8.68
CA TRP A 33 -12.87 -44.07 -7.32
C TRP A 33 -13.87 -42.90 -7.23
N ALA A 34 -13.86 -41.98 -8.19
CA ALA A 34 -14.75 -40.81 -8.22
C ALA A 34 -16.22 -41.19 -8.48
N ASP A 35 -16.47 -42.24 -9.27
CA ASP A 35 -17.81 -42.78 -9.59
C ASP A 35 -18.57 -43.31 -8.38
N ASN A 36 -17.87 -43.60 -7.27
CA ASN A 36 -18.51 -44.05 -6.03
C ASN A 36 -19.16 -42.93 -5.19
N SER A 37 -19.10 -41.65 -5.63
CA SER A 37 -19.67 -40.51 -4.91
C SER A 37 -20.40 -39.53 -5.84
N SER A 38 -21.74 -39.65 -5.92
CA SER A 38 -22.58 -38.80 -6.78
C SER A 38 -22.47 -37.30 -6.46
N PHE A 39 -22.35 -36.93 -5.19
CA PHE A 39 -22.14 -35.54 -4.76
C PHE A 39 -20.81 -34.96 -5.29
N PHE A 40 -19.77 -35.78 -5.35
CA PHE A 40 -18.45 -35.34 -5.81
C PHE A 40 -18.46 -35.03 -7.30
N ILE A 41 -19.12 -35.86 -8.11
CA ILE A 41 -19.28 -35.66 -9.56
C ILE A 41 -20.07 -34.39 -9.88
N ASP A 42 -21.14 -34.09 -9.14
CA ASP A 42 -21.93 -32.89 -9.35
C ASP A 42 -21.11 -31.60 -9.11
N VAL A 43 -20.28 -31.59 -8.07
CA VAL A 43 -19.36 -30.48 -7.78
C VAL A 43 -18.33 -30.32 -8.91
N LEU A 44 -17.73 -31.41 -9.36
CA LEU A 44 -16.75 -31.41 -10.46
C LEU A 44 -17.39 -30.94 -11.78
N ARG A 45 -18.65 -31.30 -12.06
CA ARG A 45 -19.39 -30.84 -13.24
C ARG A 45 -19.67 -29.33 -13.21
N VAL A 46 -19.94 -28.75 -12.03
CA VAL A 46 -20.07 -27.29 -11.88
C VAL A 46 -18.74 -26.59 -12.20
N VAL A 47 -17.62 -27.13 -11.72
CA VAL A 47 -16.27 -26.63 -12.03
C VAL A 47 -15.97 -26.73 -13.53
N GLU A 48 -16.35 -27.83 -14.18
CA GLU A 48 -16.22 -28.02 -15.63
C GLU A 48 -16.90 -26.92 -16.45
N ILE A 49 -18.16 -26.61 -16.11
CA ILE A 49 -18.96 -25.61 -16.80
C ILE A 49 -18.44 -24.20 -16.50
N ALA A 50 -18.15 -23.91 -15.23
CA ALA A 50 -17.70 -22.59 -14.78
C ALA A 50 -16.33 -22.19 -15.37
N PHE A 51 -15.44 -23.15 -15.62
CA PHE A 51 -14.10 -22.91 -16.15
C PHE A 51 -13.89 -23.45 -17.57
N GLY A 52 -14.98 -23.73 -18.29
CA GLY A 52 -14.93 -23.96 -19.73
C GLY A 52 -14.61 -22.70 -20.52
N THR A 53 -14.56 -22.82 -21.85
CA THR A 53 -14.21 -21.72 -22.77
C THR A 53 -15.02 -20.45 -22.51
N ALA A 54 -16.33 -20.59 -22.32
CA ALA A 54 -17.22 -19.45 -22.04
C ALA A 54 -16.88 -18.78 -20.70
N GLY A 55 -16.70 -19.58 -19.63
CA GLY A 55 -16.35 -19.07 -18.31
C GLY A 55 -14.98 -18.38 -18.28
N MET A 56 -13.97 -18.98 -18.90
CA MET A 56 -12.63 -18.37 -19.02
C MET A 56 -12.66 -17.09 -19.86
N THR A 57 -13.51 -17.01 -20.89
CA THR A 57 -13.70 -15.78 -21.67
C THR A 57 -14.29 -14.67 -20.81
N ILE A 58 -15.33 -14.97 -20.02
CA ILE A 58 -15.96 -14.00 -19.09
C ILE A 58 -14.94 -13.52 -18.06
N LEU A 59 -14.19 -14.42 -17.43
CA LEU A 59 -13.15 -14.08 -16.45
C LEU A 59 -12.06 -13.19 -17.07
N THR A 60 -11.65 -13.49 -18.31
CA THR A 60 -10.66 -12.69 -19.04
C THR A 60 -11.19 -11.29 -19.32
N VAL A 61 -12.44 -11.15 -19.76
CA VAL A 61 -13.06 -9.84 -20.01
C VAL A 61 -13.14 -9.03 -18.71
N ILE A 62 -13.56 -9.63 -17.60
CA ILE A 62 -13.60 -8.97 -16.29
C ILE A 62 -12.20 -8.51 -15.87
N LEU A 63 -11.19 -9.36 -16.03
CA LEU A 63 -9.81 -9.04 -15.70
C LEU A 63 -9.29 -7.85 -16.54
N VAL A 64 -9.47 -7.92 -17.85
CA VAL A 64 -9.02 -6.89 -18.80
C VAL A 64 -9.72 -5.56 -18.53
N LEU A 65 -11.04 -5.56 -18.33
CA LEU A 65 -11.79 -4.35 -17.99
C LEU A 65 -11.32 -3.75 -16.66
N GLY A 66 -11.11 -4.58 -15.63
CA GLY A 66 -10.57 -4.13 -14.35
C GLY A 66 -9.19 -3.47 -14.49
N LEU A 67 -8.30 -4.06 -15.30
CA LEU A 67 -6.98 -3.50 -15.59
C LEU A 67 -7.06 -2.17 -16.38
N LEU A 68 -7.98 -2.07 -17.35
CA LEU A 68 -8.19 -0.84 -18.13
C LEU A 68 -8.77 0.30 -17.27
N LEU A 69 -9.75 0.00 -16.41
CA LEU A 69 -10.32 0.96 -15.45
C LEU A 69 -9.26 1.50 -14.48
N ARG A 70 -8.27 0.68 -14.12
CA ARG A 70 -7.12 1.06 -13.30
C ARG A 70 -5.95 1.68 -14.10
N ARG A 71 -6.15 1.96 -15.40
CA ARG A 71 -5.16 2.52 -16.34
C ARG A 71 -3.91 1.65 -16.59
N HIS A 72 -3.96 0.34 -16.31
CA HIS A 72 -2.86 -0.61 -16.57
C HIS A 72 -2.94 -1.21 -17.98
N ARG A 73 -2.76 -0.36 -19.01
CA ARG A 73 -2.96 -0.72 -20.43
C ARG A 73 -2.08 -1.88 -20.93
N TRP A 74 -0.82 -1.93 -20.50
CA TRP A 74 0.12 -2.98 -20.92
C TRP A 74 -0.15 -4.33 -20.25
N ALA A 75 -0.54 -4.32 -18.97
CA ALA A 75 -0.98 -5.54 -18.29
C ALA A 75 -2.28 -6.08 -18.92
N ALA A 76 -3.21 -5.19 -19.31
CA ALA A 76 -4.43 -5.54 -20.03
C ALA A 76 -4.13 -6.13 -21.42
N LEU A 77 -3.19 -5.54 -22.16
CA LEU A 77 -2.74 -6.05 -23.45
C LEU A 77 -2.12 -7.44 -23.31
N LEU A 78 -1.19 -7.63 -22.36
CA LEU A 78 -0.56 -8.92 -22.09
C LEU A 78 -1.63 -9.98 -21.76
N ALA A 79 -2.54 -9.69 -20.84
CA ALA A 79 -3.61 -10.63 -20.47
C ALA A 79 -4.48 -11.03 -21.67
N THR A 80 -4.83 -10.06 -22.53
CA THR A 80 -5.61 -10.31 -23.75
C THR A 80 -4.83 -11.20 -24.72
N VAL A 81 -3.58 -10.87 -25.01
CA VAL A 81 -2.72 -11.63 -25.94
C VAL A 81 -2.52 -13.05 -25.43
N VAL A 82 -2.18 -13.23 -24.16
CA VAL A 82 -1.95 -14.54 -23.55
C VAL A 82 -3.18 -15.43 -23.68
N MET A 83 -4.37 -14.92 -23.32
CA MET A 83 -5.59 -15.72 -23.34
C MET A 83 -6.04 -16.06 -24.76
N VAL A 84 -5.97 -15.09 -25.70
CA VAL A 84 -6.35 -15.31 -27.10
C VAL A 84 -5.38 -16.29 -27.78
N VAL A 85 -4.07 -16.07 -27.64
CA VAL A 85 -3.06 -16.95 -28.26
C VAL A 85 -3.12 -18.34 -27.68
N THR A 86 -3.31 -18.49 -26.36
CA THR A 86 -3.47 -19.82 -25.73
C THR A 86 -4.72 -20.51 -26.28
N SER A 87 -5.84 -19.82 -26.41
CA SER A 87 -7.07 -20.40 -26.97
C SER A 87 -6.90 -20.83 -28.43
N LEU A 88 -6.27 -20.01 -29.26
CA LEU A 88 -6.04 -20.33 -30.68
C LEU A 88 -5.05 -21.46 -30.85
N ALA A 89 -3.94 -21.44 -30.10
CA ALA A 89 -2.93 -22.49 -30.13
C ALA A 89 -3.51 -23.84 -29.71
N THR A 90 -4.28 -23.89 -28.62
CA THR A 90 -4.93 -25.12 -28.17
C THR A 90 -5.92 -25.66 -29.21
N SER A 91 -6.78 -24.81 -29.77
CA SER A 91 -7.73 -25.23 -30.82
C SER A 91 -7.03 -25.71 -32.09
N GLY A 92 -5.98 -25.02 -32.54
CA GLY A 92 -5.21 -25.40 -33.73
C GLY A 92 -4.45 -26.71 -33.54
N LEU A 93 -3.80 -26.88 -32.39
CA LEU A 93 -3.04 -28.11 -32.07
C LEU A 93 -3.95 -29.32 -31.92
N LYS A 94 -5.18 -29.14 -31.40
CA LYS A 94 -6.20 -30.19 -31.36
C LYS A 94 -6.52 -30.73 -32.75
N ILE A 95 -6.77 -29.84 -33.71
CA ILE A 95 -7.08 -30.21 -35.09
C ILE A 95 -5.89 -30.87 -35.77
N TRP A 96 -4.68 -30.39 -35.48
CA TRP A 96 -3.46 -30.85 -36.15
C TRP A 96 -2.97 -32.22 -35.64
N LEU A 97 -3.01 -32.46 -34.33
CA LEU A 97 -2.48 -33.69 -33.73
C LEU A 97 -3.49 -34.82 -33.68
N GLY A 98 -4.80 -34.51 -33.69
CA GLY A 98 -5.84 -35.50 -33.95
C GLY A 98 -5.96 -36.64 -32.92
N ARG A 99 -5.47 -36.47 -31.67
CA ARG A 99 -5.54 -37.53 -30.64
C ARG A 99 -7.00 -37.77 -30.24
N ASP A 100 -7.43 -39.02 -30.33
CA ASP A 100 -8.75 -39.45 -29.89
C ASP A 100 -8.92 -39.32 -28.37
N ARG A 101 -10.17 -39.19 -27.93
CA ARG A 101 -10.51 -39.17 -26.49
C ARG A 101 -10.50 -40.58 -25.92
N PRO A 102 -10.31 -40.74 -24.59
CA PRO A 102 -10.39 -42.04 -23.94
C PRO A 102 -11.66 -42.82 -24.33
N GLU A 103 -11.50 -44.09 -24.71
CA GLU A 103 -12.56 -44.92 -25.32
C GLU A 103 -13.79 -45.14 -24.42
N TRP A 104 -13.62 -45.02 -23.10
CA TRP A 104 -14.70 -45.18 -22.12
C TRP A 104 -15.71 -44.01 -22.11
N GLN A 105 -15.47 -42.93 -22.86
CA GLN A 105 -16.43 -41.83 -23.04
C GLN A 105 -17.55 -42.11 -24.07
N GLY A 106 -17.61 -43.33 -24.62
CA GLY A 106 -18.58 -43.73 -25.65
C GLY A 106 -20.05 -43.48 -25.27
N ASP A 107 -20.40 -43.55 -23.99
CA ASP A 107 -21.78 -43.39 -23.50
C ASP A 107 -22.23 -41.92 -23.33
N LEU A 108 -21.32 -40.94 -23.44
CA LEU A 108 -21.58 -39.52 -23.17
C LEU A 108 -21.65 -38.63 -24.44
N GLY A 109 -21.52 -39.21 -25.65
CA GLY A 109 -21.68 -38.48 -26.91
C GLY A 109 -20.57 -37.45 -27.25
N LEU A 110 -19.41 -37.51 -26.58
CA LEU A 110 -18.29 -36.55 -26.71
C LEU A 110 -17.23 -36.94 -27.76
N LEU A 111 -17.46 -38.01 -28.53
CA LEU A 111 -16.54 -38.61 -29.51
C LEU A 111 -16.13 -37.68 -30.67
N SER A 112 -16.76 -36.52 -30.84
CA SER A 112 -16.53 -35.63 -32.00
C SER A 112 -15.44 -34.56 -31.77
N SER A 113 -14.65 -34.62 -30.69
CA SER A 113 -13.63 -33.59 -30.40
C SER A 113 -12.32 -34.18 -29.88
N TYR A 114 -11.18 -33.65 -30.34
CA TYR A 114 -9.84 -34.15 -29.97
C TYR A 114 -9.43 -33.86 -28.51
N SER A 115 -8.66 -34.77 -27.94
CA SER A 115 -8.24 -34.77 -26.52
C SER A 115 -7.01 -33.89 -26.27
N PHE A 116 -6.01 -33.94 -27.15
CA PHE A 116 -4.70 -33.31 -26.94
C PHE A 116 -4.55 -31.95 -27.65
N PRO A 117 -4.04 -30.89 -26.99
CA PRO A 117 -3.84 -30.74 -25.54
C PRO A 117 -5.13 -30.28 -24.82
N SER A 118 -5.21 -30.43 -23.49
CA SER A 118 -6.40 -30.03 -22.73
C SER A 118 -6.64 -28.51 -22.75
N GLY A 119 -7.84 -28.11 -23.18
CA GLY A 119 -8.27 -26.69 -23.27
C GLY A 119 -8.46 -26.03 -21.91
N HIS A 120 -9.10 -26.71 -20.98
CA HIS A 120 -9.26 -26.23 -19.60
C HIS A 120 -7.91 -26.13 -18.90
N ALA A 121 -7.01 -27.09 -19.08
CA ALA A 121 -5.68 -27.04 -18.45
C ALA A 121 -4.81 -25.90 -19.01
N SER A 122 -4.80 -25.70 -20.33
CA SER A 122 -4.03 -24.62 -20.97
C SER A 122 -4.53 -23.22 -20.61
N SER A 123 -5.85 -23.00 -20.67
CA SER A 123 -6.45 -21.71 -20.34
C SER A 123 -6.34 -21.37 -18.84
N THR A 124 -6.57 -22.32 -17.94
CA THR A 124 -6.43 -22.08 -16.49
C THR A 124 -4.98 -21.92 -16.06
N ALA A 125 -4.03 -22.64 -16.65
CA ALA A 125 -2.60 -22.44 -16.41
C ALA A 125 -2.15 -21.03 -16.83
N ALA A 126 -2.52 -20.60 -18.04
CA ALA A 126 -2.21 -19.25 -18.53
C ALA A 126 -2.82 -18.16 -17.63
N TYR A 127 -4.07 -18.34 -17.21
CA TYR A 127 -4.77 -17.41 -16.32
C TYR A 127 -4.15 -17.39 -14.90
N ALA A 128 -3.77 -18.54 -14.35
CA ALA A 128 -3.09 -18.61 -13.07
C ALA A 128 -1.72 -17.90 -13.11
N CYS A 129 -0.96 -18.04 -14.19
CA CYS A 129 0.27 -17.25 -14.39
C CYS A 129 0.00 -15.75 -14.41
N LEU A 130 -1.06 -15.30 -15.08
CA LEU A 130 -1.48 -13.89 -15.08
C LEU A 130 -1.86 -13.43 -13.66
N LEU A 131 -2.62 -14.20 -12.91
CA LEU A 131 -2.98 -13.87 -11.52
C LEU A 131 -1.74 -13.76 -10.62
N VAL A 132 -0.82 -14.73 -10.68
CA VAL A 132 0.42 -14.72 -9.91
C VAL A 132 1.28 -13.51 -10.27
N MET A 133 1.41 -13.19 -11.57
CA MET A 133 2.11 -11.99 -12.02
C MET A 133 1.47 -10.71 -11.46
N LEU A 134 0.14 -10.59 -11.52
CA LEU A 134 -0.57 -9.42 -11.00
C LEU A 134 -0.43 -9.29 -9.48
N LEU A 135 -0.46 -10.41 -8.75
CA LEU A 135 -0.18 -10.42 -7.31
C LEU A 135 1.23 -9.93 -7.01
N VAL A 136 2.23 -10.35 -7.80
CA VAL A 136 3.61 -9.87 -7.67
C VAL A 136 3.73 -8.37 -7.98
N LEU A 137 3.02 -7.88 -9.00
CA LEU A 137 3.09 -6.49 -9.43
C LEU A 137 2.33 -5.52 -8.50
N PHE A 138 1.19 -5.93 -7.94
CA PHE A 138 0.26 -5.02 -7.27
C PHE A 138 0.06 -5.28 -5.77
N VAL A 139 0.39 -6.47 -5.25
CA VAL A 139 0.22 -6.79 -3.81
C VAL A 139 1.55 -6.63 -3.06
N ARG A 140 1.62 -5.60 -2.21
CA ARG A 140 2.80 -5.30 -1.39
C ARG A 140 3.01 -6.27 -0.23
N ARG A 141 1.93 -6.61 0.49
CA ARG A 141 2.01 -7.43 1.71
C ARG A 141 2.39 -8.87 1.37
N ALA A 142 3.59 -9.29 1.79
CA ALA A 142 4.13 -10.62 1.45
C ALA A 142 3.21 -11.78 1.85
N SER A 143 2.51 -11.69 2.99
CA SER A 143 1.57 -12.73 3.42
C SER A 143 0.36 -12.86 2.49
N LEU A 144 -0.25 -11.73 2.08
CA LEU A 144 -1.37 -11.73 1.13
C LEU A 144 -0.92 -12.16 -0.26
N ARG A 145 0.28 -11.76 -0.69
CA ARG A 145 0.86 -12.21 -1.96
C ARG A 145 1.09 -13.72 -1.95
N ARG A 146 1.73 -14.27 -0.91
CA ARG A 146 1.96 -15.71 -0.76
C ARG A 146 0.65 -16.48 -0.71
N LEU A 147 -0.32 -16.01 0.08
CA LEU A 147 -1.64 -16.63 0.16
C LEU A 147 -2.33 -16.62 -1.21
N GLY A 148 -2.37 -15.48 -1.90
CA GLY A 148 -2.96 -15.37 -3.23
C GLY A 148 -2.28 -16.26 -4.27
N THR A 149 -0.93 -16.36 -4.23
CA THR A 149 -0.17 -17.25 -5.11
C THR A 149 -0.51 -18.72 -4.85
N VAL A 150 -0.56 -19.13 -3.58
CA VAL A 150 -0.95 -20.51 -3.19
C VAL A 150 -2.37 -20.80 -3.64
N LEU A 151 -3.31 -19.86 -3.48
CA LEU A 151 -4.69 -20.02 -3.93
C LEU A 151 -4.81 -20.13 -5.46
N ALA A 152 -4.07 -19.30 -6.21
CA ALA A 152 -4.08 -19.33 -7.68
C ALA A 152 -3.50 -20.64 -8.23
N ILE A 153 -2.38 -21.10 -7.67
CA ILE A 153 -1.75 -22.38 -8.04
C ILE A 153 -2.66 -23.56 -7.62
N GLY A 154 -3.19 -23.53 -6.40
CA GLY A 154 -4.10 -24.55 -5.90
C GLY A 154 -5.36 -24.69 -6.74
N TRP A 155 -5.95 -23.55 -7.17
CA TRP A 155 -7.10 -23.54 -8.07
C TRP A 155 -6.77 -24.16 -9.44
N TRP A 156 -5.64 -23.79 -10.06
CA TRP A 156 -5.20 -24.38 -11.33
C TRP A 156 -4.99 -25.90 -11.20
N LEU A 157 -4.30 -26.35 -10.15
CA LEU A 157 -4.10 -27.78 -9.89
C LEU A 157 -5.42 -28.53 -9.65
N ALA A 158 -6.38 -27.90 -8.97
CA ALA A 158 -7.71 -28.47 -8.76
C ALA A 158 -8.46 -28.67 -10.09
N VAL A 159 -8.40 -27.69 -11.01
CA VAL A 159 -9.01 -27.83 -12.34
C VAL A 159 -8.31 -28.91 -13.18
N CYS A 160 -6.99 -29.03 -13.07
CA CYS A 160 -6.24 -30.10 -13.73
C CYS A 160 -6.64 -31.48 -13.21
N LEU A 161 -6.75 -31.63 -11.89
CA LEU A 161 -7.15 -32.88 -11.25
C LEU A 161 -8.59 -33.26 -11.62
N ASP A 162 -9.52 -32.30 -11.62
CA ASP A 162 -10.90 -32.45 -12.06
C ASP A 162 -11.01 -33.03 -13.49
N ARG A 163 -10.12 -32.62 -14.41
CA ARG A 163 -10.10 -33.17 -15.79
C ARG A 163 -9.66 -34.63 -15.88
N VAL A 164 -8.80 -35.08 -14.97
CA VAL A 164 -8.37 -36.48 -14.90
C VAL A 164 -9.42 -37.31 -14.15
N LEU A 165 -9.94 -36.81 -13.03
CA LEU A 165 -10.93 -37.51 -12.19
C LEU A 165 -12.26 -37.74 -12.90
N LEU A 166 -12.72 -36.80 -13.73
CA LEU A 166 -13.92 -36.96 -14.55
C LEU A 166 -13.68 -37.82 -15.82
N GLY A 167 -12.51 -38.44 -15.96
CA GLY A 167 -12.14 -39.24 -17.12
C GLY A 167 -12.07 -38.45 -18.42
N ARG A 168 -12.08 -37.11 -18.40
CA ARG A 168 -12.25 -36.28 -19.60
C ARG A 168 -11.02 -36.22 -20.51
N HIS A 169 -9.84 -36.38 -19.91
CA HIS A 169 -8.54 -36.25 -20.56
C HIS A 169 -7.52 -37.18 -19.91
N PHE A 170 -6.54 -37.63 -20.69
CA PHE A 170 -5.39 -38.32 -20.15
C PHE A 170 -4.54 -37.36 -19.29
N PRO A 171 -3.88 -37.84 -18.21
CA PRO A 171 -2.93 -37.04 -17.43
C PRO A 171 -1.89 -36.32 -18.31
N THR A 172 -1.42 -36.98 -19.37
CA THR A 172 -0.51 -36.41 -20.36
C THR A 172 -1.09 -35.20 -21.10
N ASP A 173 -2.37 -35.23 -21.49
CA ASP A 173 -3.04 -34.10 -22.16
C ASP A 173 -3.16 -32.86 -21.26
N VAL A 174 -3.33 -33.09 -19.95
CA VAL A 174 -3.44 -32.04 -18.91
C VAL A 174 -2.08 -31.39 -18.64
N ILE A 175 -1.03 -32.19 -18.53
CA ILE A 175 0.35 -31.71 -18.43
C ILE A 175 0.72 -30.92 -19.68
N ALA A 176 0.40 -31.45 -20.87
CA ALA A 176 0.65 -30.77 -22.14
C ALA A 176 -0.07 -29.42 -22.22
N GLY A 177 -1.37 -29.40 -21.90
CA GLY A 177 -2.15 -28.16 -21.88
C GLY A 177 -1.52 -27.12 -20.94
N SER A 178 -1.14 -27.54 -19.74
CA SER A 178 -0.50 -26.65 -18.77
C SER A 178 0.83 -26.07 -19.27
N LEU A 179 1.70 -26.92 -19.84
CA LEU A 179 2.98 -26.48 -20.42
C LEU A 179 2.79 -25.50 -21.58
N LEU A 180 1.77 -25.71 -22.41
CA LEU A 180 1.41 -24.80 -23.49
C LEU A 180 0.99 -23.43 -22.93
N GLY A 181 0.07 -23.40 -21.96
CA GLY A 181 -0.42 -22.15 -21.34
C GLY A 181 0.69 -21.35 -20.65
N ILE A 182 1.54 -22.03 -19.87
CA ILE A 182 2.72 -21.44 -19.22
C ILE A 182 3.70 -20.94 -20.28
N GLY A 183 3.94 -21.73 -21.32
CA GLY A 183 4.85 -21.40 -22.42
C GLY A 183 4.42 -20.14 -23.18
N VAL A 184 3.14 -20.05 -23.54
CA VAL A 184 2.56 -18.86 -24.20
C VAL A 184 2.65 -17.64 -23.30
N PHE A 185 2.35 -17.78 -22.00
CA PHE A 185 2.50 -16.70 -21.03
C PHE A 185 3.94 -16.17 -20.97
N LEU A 186 4.92 -17.06 -20.80
CA LEU A 186 6.34 -16.69 -20.72
C LEU A 186 6.83 -16.04 -22.02
N LEU A 187 6.39 -16.53 -23.17
CA LEU A 187 6.73 -15.96 -24.47
C LEU A 187 6.13 -14.56 -24.61
N ALA A 188 4.85 -14.38 -24.30
CA ALA A 188 4.20 -13.07 -24.37
C ALA A 188 4.84 -12.08 -23.40
N LEU A 189 5.22 -12.52 -22.20
CA LEU A 189 5.92 -11.72 -21.19
C LEU A 189 7.31 -11.26 -21.68
N ALA A 190 7.98 -12.05 -22.52
CA ALA A 190 9.27 -11.68 -23.10
C ALA A 190 9.16 -10.50 -24.09
N PHE A 191 8.00 -10.33 -24.74
CA PHE A 191 7.77 -9.27 -25.73
C PHE A 191 6.94 -8.09 -25.21
N ILE A 192 6.11 -8.32 -24.19
CA ILE A 192 5.19 -7.33 -23.64
C ILE A 192 5.53 -7.14 -22.16
N ASP A 193 6.11 -5.97 -21.81
CA ASP A 193 6.38 -5.61 -20.42
C ASP A 193 5.09 -5.10 -19.74
N PRO A 194 4.52 -5.82 -18.77
CA PRO A 194 3.27 -5.45 -18.11
C PRO A 194 3.46 -4.36 -17.05
N ARG A 195 4.72 -4.01 -16.70
CA ARG A 195 4.99 -3.00 -15.69
C ARG A 195 4.45 -1.65 -16.17
N PRO A 196 3.86 -0.84 -15.28
CA PRO A 196 3.50 0.52 -15.63
C PRO A 196 4.77 1.24 -16.08
N ARG A 197 4.84 1.59 -17.37
CA ARG A 197 5.94 2.38 -17.91
C ARG A 197 5.94 3.71 -17.18
N SER A 198 6.98 3.95 -16.41
CA SER A 198 7.32 5.28 -15.92
C SER A 198 7.46 6.21 -17.12
N THR A 199 6.87 7.40 -17.04
CA THR A 199 7.01 8.47 -18.03
C THR A 199 8.49 8.86 -18.25
N ALA A 200 9.41 8.45 -17.37
CA ALA A 200 10.83 8.73 -17.46
C ALA A 200 11.59 7.99 -18.58
N ALA A 201 11.01 6.99 -19.26
CA ALA A 201 11.74 6.14 -20.22
C ALA A 201 11.66 6.61 -21.70
N ARG A 202 11.40 7.90 -21.95
CA ARG A 202 11.38 8.49 -23.31
C ARG A 202 12.41 9.61 -23.47
N THR A 203 13.60 9.41 -22.95
CA THR A 203 14.72 10.32 -23.17
C THR A 203 15.83 9.54 -23.86
N GLU A 204 16.32 10.06 -24.98
CA GLU A 204 17.56 9.63 -25.64
C GLU A 204 18.69 9.48 -24.62
N PRO A 205 19.71 8.63 -24.89
CA PRO A 205 20.79 8.41 -23.93
C PRO A 205 21.44 9.75 -23.59
N LEU A 206 21.40 10.11 -22.30
CA LEU A 206 22.02 11.33 -21.82
C LEU A 206 23.53 11.28 -22.09
N PRO A 207 24.15 12.38 -22.56
CA PRO A 207 25.61 12.50 -22.60
C PRO A 207 26.19 12.27 -21.20
N GLU A 208 27.45 11.86 -21.13
CA GLU A 208 28.17 11.55 -19.88
C GLU A 208 27.79 12.49 -18.73
N VAL A 209 27.17 11.91 -17.70
CA VAL A 209 26.74 12.63 -16.50
C VAL A 209 28.00 13.02 -15.74
N TYR A 210 28.42 14.28 -15.89
CA TYR A 210 29.33 14.91 -14.95
C TYR A 210 28.75 14.76 -13.54
N ALA A 211 29.59 14.39 -12.57
CA ALA A 211 29.18 14.35 -11.17
C ALA A 211 28.61 15.72 -10.80
N SER A 212 27.32 15.77 -10.51
CA SER A 212 26.64 16.99 -10.10
C SER A 212 27.20 17.47 -8.77
N GLU A 213 27.44 18.78 -8.65
CA GLU A 213 27.84 19.40 -7.39
C GLU A 213 26.71 19.44 -6.36
N ARG A 214 25.45 19.18 -6.76
CA ARG A 214 24.29 19.21 -5.87
C ARG A 214 24.35 18.06 -4.86
N LYS A 215 24.71 18.37 -3.62
CA LYS A 215 24.93 17.43 -2.52
C LYS A 215 23.61 16.93 -1.96
N LEU A 216 23.40 15.63 -2.06
CA LEU A 216 22.24 14.93 -1.51
C LEU A 216 22.62 14.18 -0.22
N ALA A 217 21.86 14.39 0.84
CA ALA A 217 21.92 13.58 2.06
C ALA A 217 20.61 12.80 2.24
N VAL A 218 20.71 11.57 2.71
CA VAL A 218 19.55 10.72 3.02
C VAL A 218 19.66 10.23 4.46
N ILE A 219 18.65 10.57 5.25
CA ILE A 219 18.45 10.11 6.63
C ILE A 219 17.39 9.02 6.59
N LEU A 220 17.82 7.79 6.91
CA LEU A 220 16.97 6.61 6.83
C LEU A 220 16.73 6.03 8.21
N ASN A 221 15.46 5.81 8.54
CA ASN A 221 15.10 4.90 9.62
C ASN A 221 15.16 3.44 9.09
N PRO A 222 16.19 2.64 9.46
CA PRO A 222 16.47 1.37 8.79
C PRO A 222 15.38 0.32 9.04
N ILE A 223 14.66 0.39 10.16
CA ILE A 223 13.58 -0.57 10.47
C ILE A 223 12.29 -0.30 9.69
N LYS A 224 12.21 0.83 8.96
CA LYS A 224 11.04 1.20 8.15
C LYS A 224 11.15 0.74 6.68
N VAL A 225 12.26 0.11 6.30
CA VAL A 225 12.48 -0.45 4.96
C VAL A 225 12.79 -1.94 5.07
N GLU A 226 12.25 -2.75 4.14
CA GLU A 226 12.47 -4.21 4.15
C GLU A 226 13.92 -4.58 3.78
N ASP A 227 14.50 -3.85 2.83
CA ASP A 227 15.86 -4.04 2.33
C ASP A 227 16.52 -2.68 2.10
N VAL A 228 17.47 -2.34 2.97
CA VAL A 228 18.25 -1.10 2.90
C VAL A 228 19.08 -1.04 1.62
N GLY A 229 19.68 -2.15 1.18
CA GLY A 229 20.49 -2.20 -0.03
C GLY A 229 19.67 -1.90 -1.28
N GLN A 230 18.50 -2.54 -1.39
CA GLN A 230 17.56 -2.26 -2.49
C GLN A 230 17.06 -0.81 -2.45
N PHE A 231 16.72 -0.29 -1.27
CA PHE A 231 16.30 1.10 -1.11
C PHE A 231 17.38 2.07 -1.58
N ARG A 232 18.64 1.87 -1.15
CA ARG A 232 19.80 2.68 -1.56
C ARG A 232 20.01 2.64 -3.06
N ALA A 233 19.88 1.48 -3.70
CA ALA A 233 20.01 1.34 -5.14
C ALA A 233 18.93 2.13 -5.89
N ILE A 234 17.68 2.09 -5.42
CA ILE A 234 16.57 2.83 -6.04
C ILE A 234 16.78 4.35 -5.90
N VAL A 235 17.05 4.83 -4.68
CA VAL A 235 17.27 6.27 -4.42
C VAL A 235 18.50 6.77 -5.18
N GLY A 236 19.61 6.03 -5.14
CA GLY A 236 20.84 6.40 -5.86
C GLY A 236 20.66 6.46 -7.37
N ALA A 237 19.95 5.50 -7.97
CA ALA A 237 19.63 5.54 -9.39
C ALA A 237 18.77 6.76 -9.77
N MET A 238 17.70 7.02 -9.01
CA MET A 238 16.81 8.15 -9.27
C MET A 238 17.48 9.50 -9.00
N ALA A 239 18.34 9.58 -7.98
CA ALA A 239 19.15 10.77 -7.67
C ALA A 239 20.09 11.09 -8.84
N LYS A 240 20.80 10.09 -9.36
CA LYS A 240 21.67 10.24 -10.52
C LYS A 240 20.90 10.68 -11.77
N GLU A 241 19.76 10.05 -12.06
CA GLU A 241 18.88 10.44 -13.17
C GLU A 241 18.37 11.88 -13.04
N SER A 242 18.14 12.34 -11.81
CA SER A 242 17.67 13.69 -11.48
C SER A 242 18.83 14.71 -11.34
N GLY A 243 20.07 14.29 -11.60
CA GLY A 243 21.27 15.13 -11.57
C GLY A 243 21.70 15.55 -10.16
N TRP A 244 21.55 14.68 -9.17
CA TRP A 244 22.11 14.85 -7.81
C TRP A 244 23.42 14.08 -7.66
N SER A 245 24.21 14.44 -6.65
CA SER A 245 25.39 13.68 -6.24
C SER A 245 25.01 12.26 -5.80
N GLU A 246 26.01 11.39 -5.63
CA GLU A 246 25.77 10.15 -4.89
C GLU A 246 25.27 10.50 -3.47
N PRO A 247 24.16 9.89 -3.00
CA PRO A 247 23.60 10.26 -1.71
C PRO A 247 24.55 9.87 -0.57
N THR A 248 24.79 10.80 0.35
CA THR A 248 25.41 10.49 1.65
C THR A 248 24.35 9.87 2.56
N TRP A 249 24.67 8.73 3.17
CA TRP A 249 23.71 7.95 3.95
C TRP A 249 23.96 8.11 5.45
N GLN A 250 22.93 8.50 6.20
CA GLN A 250 22.88 8.45 7.66
C GLN A 250 21.71 7.57 8.10
N TYR A 251 21.88 6.83 9.19
CA TYR A 251 20.83 5.95 9.71
C TYR A 251 20.47 6.37 11.13
N THR A 252 19.18 6.46 11.42
CA THR A 252 18.68 6.81 12.76
C THR A 252 18.90 5.64 13.72
N THR A 253 18.98 5.95 15.02
CA THR A 253 18.99 4.95 16.10
C THR A 253 17.75 5.11 16.99
N ILE A 254 17.68 4.35 18.08
CA ILE A 254 16.60 4.51 19.07
C ILE A 254 16.83 5.78 19.89
N GLU A 255 18.10 6.10 20.17
CA GLU A 255 18.54 7.23 20.97
C GLU A 255 18.51 8.54 20.18
N ASP A 256 18.77 8.46 18.87
CA ASP A 256 18.70 9.61 17.96
C ASP A 256 17.81 9.28 16.76
N PRO A 257 16.53 9.69 16.81
CA PRO A 257 15.55 9.45 15.75
C PRO A 257 15.78 10.28 14.48
N GLY A 258 16.77 11.18 14.43
CA GLY A 258 17.13 11.91 13.22
C GLY A 258 17.82 13.27 13.41
N THR A 259 17.86 13.82 14.62
CA THR A 259 18.39 15.16 14.93
C THR A 259 19.87 15.26 14.60
N GLY A 260 20.73 14.39 15.15
CA GLY A 260 22.17 14.46 14.90
C GLY A 260 22.53 14.13 13.45
N MET A 261 21.73 13.32 12.77
CA MET A 261 21.91 13.05 11.34
C MET A 261 21.56 14.28 10.48
N ALA A 262 20.55 15.03 10.86
CA ALA A 262 20.13 16.26 10.20
C ALA A 262 21.14 17.40 10.41
N GLU A 263 21.60 17.60 11.65
CA GLU A 263 22.68 18.54 11.97
C GLU A 263 23.93 18.24 11.13
N LYS A 264 24.37 16.98 11.11
CA LYS A 264 25.54 16.56 10.33
C LYS A 264 25.36 16.80 8.82
N ALA A 265 24.16 16.59 8.28
CA ALA A 265 23.86 16.88 6.89
C ALA A 265 23.92 18.38 6.60
N ALA A 266 23.40 19.21 7.49
CA ALA A 266 23.44 20.67 7.38
C ALA A 266 24.89 21.20 7.45
N VAL A 267 25.66 20.77 8.44
CA VAL A 267 27.07 21.15 8.61
C VAL A 267 27.94 20.69 7.43
N SER A 268 27.60 19.55 6.82
CA SER A 268 28.28 19.06 5.61
C SER A 268 27.92 19.85 4.34
N GLY A 269 26.96 20.78 4.44
CA GLY A 269 26.47 21.62 3.35
C GLY A 269 25.66 20.84 2.32
N ALA A 270 24.73 19.99 2.77
CA ALA A 270 23.77 19.34 1.88
C ALA A 270 22.85 20.38 1.22
N ASP A 271 22.60 20.24 -0.09
CA ASP A 271 21.66 21.07 -0.84
C ASP A 271 20.21 20.54 -0.74
N LEU A 272 20.06 19.28 -0.34
CA LEU A 272 18.79 18.60 -0.11
C LEU A 272 18.99 17.47 0.90
N VAL A 273 18.08 17.39 1.88
CA VAL A 273 18.00 16.26 2.82
C VAL A 273 16.74 15.48 2.53
N ILE A 274 16.87 14.19 2.23
CA ILE A 274 15.74 13.27 2.14
C ILE A 274 15.61 12.51 3.46
N VAL A 275 14.42 12.53 4.05
CA VAL A 275 14.10 11.74 5.24
C VAL A 275 13.18 10.59 4.86
N CYS A 276 13.54 9.36 5.24
CA CYS A 276 12.72 8.17 5.09
C CYS A 276 12.42 7.56 6.46
N GLY A 277 11.20 7.77 6.95
CA GLY A 277 10.82 7.37 8.30
C GLY A 277 9.33 7.50 8.59
N GLY A 278 8.98 7.33 9.87
CA GLY A 278 7.65 7.66 10.38
C GLY A 278 7.56 9.11 10.86
N ASP A 279 6.41 9.48 11.42
CA ASP A 279 6.10 10.86 11.84
C ASP A 279 7.15 11.44 12.79
N GLY A 280 7.58 10.69 13.82
CA GLY A 280 8.65 11.12 14.73
C GLY A 280 9.98 11.40 14.03
N THR A 281 10.49 10.49 13.19
CA THR A 281 11.73 10.71 12.42
C THR A 281 11.63 11.93 11.50
N VAL A 282 10.47 12.11 10.85
CA VAL A 282 10.23 13.28 9.99
C VAL A 282 10.23 14.56 10.82
N ARG A 283 9.61 14.55 12.00
CA ARG A 283 9.57 15.68 12.94
C ARG A 283 10.94 16.14 13.37
N GLU A 284 11.77 15.23 13.84
CA GLU A 284 13.11 15.59 14.34
C GLU A 284 14.02 16.12 13.24
N VAL A 285 14.00 15.49 12.05
CA VAL A 285 14.78 15.99 10.91
C VAL A 285 14.29 17.36 10.43
N CYS A 286 12.97 17.55 10.35
CA CYS A 286 12.41 18.82 9.90
C CYS A 286 12.66 19.94 10.91
N ALA A 287 12.49 19.68 12.20
CA ALA A 287 12.75 20.66 13.26
C ALA A 287 14.22 21.12 13.24
N GLU A 288 15.16 20.18 13.11
CA GLU A 288 16.59 20.49 13.05
C GLU A 288 16.98 21.31 11.81
N LEU A 289 16.35 21.04 10.66
CA LEU A 289 16.65 21.74 9.41
C LEU A 289 15.89 23.06 9.25
N ALA A 290 14.94 23.37 10.14
CA ALA A 290 14.16 24.59 10.05
C ALA A 290 15.04 25.85 10.20
N GLY A 291 14.99 26.73 9.20
CA GLY A 291 15.75 27.97 9.15
C GLY A 291 17.17 27.82 8.57
N THR A 292 17.59 26.60 8.22
CA THR A 292 18.88 26.37 7.53
C THR A 292 18.83 26.75 6.05
N GLY A 293 17.62 26.83 5.47
CA GLY A 293 17.42 27.00 4.02
C GLY A 293 17.60 25.71 3.22
N ILE A 294 17.87 24.57 3.86
CA ILE A 294 18.00 23.27 3.20
C ILE A 294 16.60 22.64 3.09
N PRO A 295 16.11 22.35 1.87
CA PRO A 295 14.81 21.71 1.70
C PRO A 295 14.83 20.25 2.15
N VAL A 296 13.69 19.80 2.68
CA VAL A 296 13.48 18.42 3.15
C VAL A 296 12.56 17.67 2.19
N GLY A 297 13.05 16.57 1.62
CA GLY A 297 12.27 15.61 0.85
C GLY A 297 11.74 14.47 1.73
N ILE A 298 10.43 14.25 1.75
CA ILE A 298 9.82 13.26 2.64
C ILE A 298 9.51 11.96 1.86
N ILE A 299 10.06 10.84 2.35
CA ILE A 299 9.67 9.49 1.93
C ILE A 299 8.85 8.86 3.07
N PRO A 300 7.51 8.79 2.95
CA PRO A 300 6.65 8.30 4.02
C PRO A 300 6.82 6.79 4.20
N ALA A 301 7.30 6.38 5.37
CA ALA A 301 7.51 4.97 5.74
C ALA A 301 6.88 4.61 7.11
N GLY A 302 6.09 5.51 7.69
CA GLY A 302 5.31 5.31 8.92
C GLY A 302 3.89 4.82 8.68
N THR A 303 3.15 4.62 9.77
CA THR A 303 1.71 4.26 9.73
C THR A 303 0.83 5.48 9.46
N GLY A 304 1.12 6.60 10.13
CA GLY A 304 0.38 7.86 10.02
C GLY A 304 0.77 8.62 8.76
N ASN A 305 2.03 9.05 8.69
CA ASN A 305 2.58 9.94 7.66
C ASN A 305 1.76 11.24 7.56
N LEU A 306 1.45 11.83 8.70
CA LEU A 306 0.53 12.96 8.86
C LEU A 306 0.99 14.17 8.04
N LEU A 307 2.25 14.57 8.19
CA LEU A 307 2.80 15.70 7.43
C LEU A 307 2.80 15.41 5.92
N ALA A 308 3.31 14.25 5.53
CA ALA A 308 3.37 13.84 4.11
C ALA A 308 1.99 13.88 3.45
N ARG A 309 0.93 13.45 4.16
CA ARG A 309 -0.45 13.49 3.66
C ARG A 309 -0.99 14.90 3.51
N ASN A 310 -0.72 15.79 4.46
CA ASN A 310 -1.14 17.19 4.38
C ASN A 310 -0.36 17.98 3.31
N LEU A 311 0.81 17.49 2.91
CA LEU A 311 1.62 18.01 1.79
C LEU A 311 1.34 17.32 0.44
N ASP A 312 0.32 16.46 0.37
CA ASP A 312 -0.02 15.64 -0.81
C ASP A 312 1.14 14.77 -1.35
N VAL A 313 2.12 14.46 -0.50
CA VAL A 313 3.24 13.59 -0.86
C VAL A 313 2.73 12.16 -1.10
N PRO A 314 3.01 11.55 -2.26
CA PRO A 314 2.56 10.20 -2.58
C PRO A 314 3.06 9.16 -1.57
N LEU A 315 2.20 8.22 -1.18
CA LEU A 315 2.59 7.08 -0.33
C LEU A 315 3.27 5.93 -1.10
N TYR A 316 3.46 6.11 -2.41
CA TYR A 316 4.17 5.15 -3.25
C TYR A 316 5.65 5.50 -3.30
N LEU A 317 6.52 4.57 -2.89
CA LEU A 317 7.95 4.78 -2.71
C LEU A 317 8.62 5.55 -3.87
N ARG A 318 8.54 5.08 -5.11
CA ARG A 318 9.18 5.80 -6.23
C ARG A 318 8.58 7.18 -6.48
N SER A 319 7.28 7.34 -6.27
CA SER A 319 6.61 8.64 -6.44
C SER A 319 6.99 9.61 -5.34
N ALA A 320 7.17 9.13 -4.11
CA ALA A 320 7.71 9.92 -3.01
C ALA A 320 9.17 10.32 -3.27
N ILE A 321 10.01 9.40 -3.75
CA ILE A 321 11.40 9.69 -4.13
C ILE A 321 11.44 10.73 -5.25
N ASP A 322 10.57 10.61 -6.26
CA ASP A 322 10.47 11.59 -7.34
C ASP A 322 10.08 12.98 -6.83
N VAL A 323 9.06 13.08 -5.95
CA VAL A 323 8.70 14.35 -5.30
C VAL A 323 9.86 14.88 -4.44
N ALA A 324 10.53 14.03 -3.68
CA ALA A 324 11.66 14.42 -2.84
C ALA A 324 12.84 14.98 -3.65
N LEU A 325 13.12 14.43 -4.83
CA LEU A 325 14.24 14.85 -5.68
C LEU A 325 13.90 15.99 -6.64
N ASN A 326 12.66 16.03 -7.15
CA ASN A 326 12.25 16.87 -8.28
C ASN A 326 11.08 17.81 -7.96
N GLY A 327 10.49 17.70 -6.77
CA GLY A 327 9.38 18.54 -6.31
C GLY A 327 9.76 20.01 -6.16
N GLN A 328 8.74 20.85 -5.98
CA GLN A 328 8.93 22.27 -5.71
C GLN A 328 9.14 22.52 -4.21
N ASP A 329 9.87 23.57 -3.89
CA ASP A 329 10.09 23.98 -2.50
C ASP A 329 8.89 24.78 -2.01
N ARG A 330 8.35 24.39 -0.86
CA ARG A 330 7.33 25.13 -0.13
C ARG A 330 7.87 25.47 1.25
N ALA A 331 7.81 26.74 1.62
CA ALA A 331 8.04 27.18 2.99
C ALA A 331 6.79 26.89 3.80
N ILE A 332 6.95 26.15 4.90
CA ILE A 332 5.87 25.78 5.80
C ILE A 332 6.21 26.20 7.23
N ASP A 333 5.16 26.30 8.03
CA ASP A 333 5.21 26.69 9.42
C ASP A 333 5.67 25.52 10.28
N LEU A 334 6.48 25.85 11.28
CA LEU A 334 6.89 24.96 12.35
C LEU A 334 6.36 25.52 13.66
N VAL A 335 5.78 24.68 14.52
CA VAL A 335 5.24 25.16 15.80
C VAL A 335 6.21 24.79 16.90
N ARG A 336 6.75 25.80 17.59
CA ARG A 336 7.55 25.61 18.80
C ARG A 336 6.61 25.34 19.97
N VAL A 337 6.99 24.40 20.82
CA VAL A 337 6.22 23.97 21.98
C VAL A 337 7.11 23.99 23.22
N GLY A 338 6.55 24.43 24.33
CA GLY A 338 7.08 24.12 25.64
C GLY A 338 5.96 23.96 26.66
N GLY A 339 6.32 23.57 27.87
CA GLY A 339 5.34 23.26 28.91
C GLY A 339 6.02 22.78 30.18
N ASP A 340 5.21 22.43 31.18
CA ASP A 340 5.72 21.81 32.39
C ASP A 340 6.14 20.36 32.15
N ASN A 341 7.25 19.94 32.77
CA ASN A 341 7.77 18.57 32.72
C ASN A 341 8.10 18.04 31.31
N ILE A 342 8.33 18.92 30.34
CA ILE A 342 8.80 18.58 28.99
C ILE A 342 9.95 19.50 28.60
N GLU A 343 10.84 19.01 27.74
CA GLU A 343 11.82 19.86 27.08
C GLU A 343 11.14 20.64 25.94
N ASP A 344 11.71 21.80 25.60
CA ASP A 344 11.27 22.57 24.44
C ASP A 344 11.40 21.70 23.18
N THR A 345 10.32 21.63 22.41
CA THR A 345 10.22 20.76 21.24
C THR A 345 9.37 21.43 20.17
N HIS A 346 8.99 20.69 19.13
CA HIS A 346 8.25 21.21 18.01
C HIS A 346 7.18 20.23 17.53
N PHE A 347 6.19 20.74 16.78
CA PHE A 347 5.29 19.93 15.97
C PHE A 347 5.04 20.60 14.63
N MET A 348 4.56 19.85 13.63
CA MET A 348 4.19 20.40 12.32
C MET A 348 2.74 20.16 11.94
N VAL A 349 2.07 19.21 12.59
CA VAL A 349 0.69 18.84 12.29
C VAL A 349 -0.22 19.38 13.38
N MET A 350 -0.07 18.89 14.61
CA MET A 350 -0.92 19.32 15.73
C MET A 350 -0.40 18.92 17.11
N ALA A 351 -0.87 19.65 18.11
CA ALA A 351 -0.79 19.31 19.52
C ALA A 351 -2.19 19.05 20.10
N GLY A 352 -2.26 18.19 21.11
CA GLY A 352 -3.49 17.91 21.84
C GLY A 352 -3.28 17.87 23.35
N MET A 353 -4.24 18.43 24.10
CA MET A 353 -4.33 18.30 25.56
C MET A 353 -5.71 17.71 25.92
N GLY A 354 -5.72 16.65 26.71
CA GLY A 354 -6.93 15.93 27.12
C GLY A 354 -7.17 14.62 26.37
N PHE A 355 -8.43 14.33 26.03
CA PHE A 355 -8.88 13.02 25.56
C PHE A 355 -8.08 12.40 24.40
N ASP A 356 -7.65 13.18 23.40
CA ASP A 356 -6.89 12.67 22.24
C ASP A 356 -5.51 12.10 22.62
N ALA A 357 -4.88 12.67 23.65
CA ALA A 357 -3.60 12.19 24.19
C ALA A 357 -3.75 10.92 25.04
N ALA A 358 -4.87 10.77 25.76
CA ALA A 358 -5.15 9.58 26.57
C ALA A 358 -5.42 8.31 25.71
N ILE A 359 -5.81 8.48 24.44
CA ILE A 359 -5.97 7.36 23.50
C ILE A 359 -4.60 6.76 23.13
N MET A 360 -3.54 7.57 23.09
CA MET A 360 -2.19 7.11 22.73
C MET A 360 -1.47 6.42 23.90
N GLU A 361 -1.74 6.81 25.14
CA GLU A 361 -1.18 6.20 26.35
C GLU A 361 -1.73 4.79 26.68
N GLY A 362 -2.85 4.40 26.06
CA GLY A 362 -3.62 3.21 26.45
C GLY A 362 -3.53 1.98 25.54
N VAL A 363 -2.76 1.99 24.45
CA VAL A 363 -2.75 0.86 23.49
C VAL A 363 -1.45 0.08 23.56
N ASN A 364 -1.38 -0.85 24.51
CA ASN A 364 -0.38 -1.91 24.55
C ASN A 364 -0.29 -2.62 23.18
N GLU A 365 0.88 -2.62 22.55
CA GLU A 365 1.11 -3.28 21.26
C GLU A 365 0.76 -4.79 21.27
N GLU A 366 0.73 -5.41 22.45
CA GLU A 366 0.35 -6.81 22.64
C GLU A 366 -1.18 -7.06 22.54
N ILE A 367 -2.02 -6.07 22.83
CA ILE A 367 -3.49 -6.21 22.79
C ILE A 367 -3.99 -6.27 21.32
N LYS A 368 -3.25 -5.69 20.37
CA LYS A 368 -3.55 -5.73 18.93
C LYS A 368 -3.61 -7.15 18.34
N LYS A 369 -3.01 -8.15 18.99
CA LYS A 369 -2.93 -9.52 18.46
C LYS A 369 -4.01 -10.48 18.96
N LYS A 370 -4.77 -10.14 20.00
CA LYS A 370 -5.65 -11.12 20.68
C LYS A 370 -7.13 -10.73 20.81
N ILE A 371 -7.53 -9.48 20.59
CA ILE A 371 -8.89 -9.04 20.93
C ILE A 371 -9.62 -8.51 19.68
N GLY A 372 -10.79 -9.11 19.40
CA GLY A 372 -11.60 -8.81 18.22
C GLY A 372 -12.09 -7.37 18.14
N TRP A 373 -12.40 -6.95 16.90
CA TRP A 373 -12.79 -5.59 16.48
C TRP A 373 -13.82 -4.87 17.38
N VAL A 374 -14.70 -5.60 18.07
CA VAL A 374 -15.73 -5.04 18.96
C VAL A 374 -15.13 -4.43 20.22
N ALA A 375 -14.08 -5.01 20.79
CA ALA A 375 -13.42 -4.44 21.98
C ALA A 375 -12.62 -3.18 21.65
N TYR A 376 -12.08 -3.07 20.44
CA TYR A 376 -11.44 -1.85 19.95
C TYR A 376 -12.46 -0.69 19.86
N ILE A 377 -13.66 -0.98 19.37
CA ILE A 377 -14.78 -0.02 19.35
C ILE A 377 -15.19 0.35 20.78
N ILE A 378 -15.31 -0.61 21.70
CA ILE A 378 -15.71 -0.35 23.09
C ILE A 378 -14.64 0.44 23.85
N SER A 379 -13.36 0.16 23.65
CA SER A 379 -12.25 0.92 24.25
C SER A 379 -12.19 2.35 23.68
N GLY A 380 -12.38 2.52 22.37
CA GLY A 380 -12.54 3.84 21.74
C GLY A 380 -13.80 4.58 22.19
N LEU A 381 -14.88 3.86 22.53
CA LEU A 381 -16.12 4.44 23.08
C LEU A 381 -15.97 4.87 24.54
N LYS A 382 -15.27 4.06 25.35
CA LYS A 382 -15.06 4.33 26.79
C LYS A 382 -14.11 5.50 27.00
N SER A 383 -13.14 5.66 26.10
CA SER A 383 -12.22 6.78 26.13
C SER A 383 -12.94 8.12 25.84
N LEU A 384 -13.96 8.15 24.97
CA LEU A 384 -14.82 9.35 24.73
C LEU A 384 -15.53 9.86 26.00
N MET A 385 -15.54 9.07 27.08
CA MET A 385 -16.08 9.42 28.40
C MET A 385 -15.05 10.01 29.38
N PHE A 386 -13.83 10.38 28.93
CA PHE A 386 -12.88 11.13 29.78
C PHE A 386 -13.56 12.36 30.40
N PRO A 387 -13.33 12.65 31.69
CA PRO A 387 -13.98 13.77 32.37
C PRO A 387 -13.56 15.10 31.75
N ALA A 388 -14.52 16.01 31.58
CA ALA A 388 -14.22 17.36 31.11
C ALA A 388 -13.40 18.11 32.17
N ILE A 389 -12.23 18.59 31.77
CA ILE A 389 -11.31 19.38 32.58
C ILE A 389 -11.59 20.87 32.40
N LYS A 390 -11.26 21.65 33.43
CA LYS A 390 -11.25 23.11 33.32
C LYS A 390 -9.92 23.53 32.70
N VAL A 391 -9.98 24.29 31.61
CA VAL A 391 -8.80 24.79 30.90
C VAL A 391 -8.91 26.30 30.76
N GLU A 392 -7.80 26.98 30.99
CA GLU A 392 -7.61 28.39 30.67
C GLU A 392 -6.83 28.46 29.36
N ILE A 393 -7.35 29.19 28.39
CA ILE A 393 -6.78 29.31 27.05
C ILE A 393 -6.58 30.78 26.75
N GLN A 394 -5.33 31.11 26.41
CA GLN A 394 -4.91 32.41 25.94
C GLN A 394 -4.41 32.26 24.51
N VAL A 395 -4.89 33.14 23.62
CA VAL A 395 -4.47 33.22 22.22
C VAL A 395 -3.87 34.60 22.00
N ASP A 396 -2.67 34.65 21.46
CA ASP A 396 -1.85 35.86 21.30
C ASP A 396 -1.76 36.69 22.59
N ASP A 397 -1.99 38.01 22.50
CA ASP A 397 -1.98 38.93 23.64
C ASP A 397 -3.39 39.19 24.20
N GLU A 398 -4.37 38.34 23.87
CA GLU A 398 -5.73 38.45 24.42
C GLU A 398 -5.78 38.03 25.89
N GLU A 399 -6.84 38.45 26.59
CA GLU A 399 -7.11 38.03 27.97
C GLU A 399 -7.40 36.52 28.02
N PRO A 400 -6.83 35.77 29.00
CA PRO A 400 -7.11 34.36 29.15
C PRO A 400 -8.60 34.07 29.37
N THR A 401 -9.13 33.10 28.63
CA THR A 401 -10.52 32.67 28.74
C THR A 401 -10.63 31.28 29.35
N VAL A 402 -11.62 31.08 30.20
CA VAL A 402 -11.80 29.83 30.96
C VAL A 402 -12.90 28.99 30.35
N HIS A 403 -12.58 27.74 30.04
CA HIS A 403 -13.46 26.78 29.38
C HIS A 403 -13.55 25.47 30.15
N ARG A 404 -14.60 24.71 29.88
CA ARG A 404 -14.60 23.26 30.13
C ARG A 404 -14.34 22.56 28.81
N ALA A 405 -13.39 21.65 28.78
CA ALA A 405 -13.02 20.91 27.58
C ALA A 405 -12.84 19.43 27.90
N ARG A 406 -13.26 18.56 26.98
CA ARG A 406 -12.82 17.14 26.99
C ARG A 406 -11.49 16.98 26.29
N THR A 407 -11.27 17.78 25.24
CA THR A 407 -9.97 17.92 24.58
C THR A 407 -9.86 19.31 23.98
N VAL A 408 -8.64 19.83 23.99
CA VAL A 408 -8.23 20.99 23.22
C VAL A 408 -7.23 20.49 22.19
N VAL A 409 -7.44 20.87 20.94
CA VAL A 409 -6.55 20.56 19.82
C VAL A 409 -6.06 21.88 19.25
N VAL A 410 -4.76 21.98 19.03
CA VAL A 410 -4.12 23.09 18.35
C VAL A 410 -3.45 22.52 17.11
N GLY A 411 -3.86 22.93 15.93
CA GLY A 411 -3.31 22.40 14.68
C GLY A 411 -2.70 23.47 13.80
N ASN A 412 -1.67 23.06 13.08
CA ASN A 412 -1.04 23.77 11.97
C ASN A 412 -1.54 23.25 10.62
N VAL A 413 -2.23 22.09 10.61
CA VAL A 413 -2.81 21.50 9.40
C VAL A 413 -4.24 21.05 9.62
N GLY A 414 -4.99 20.96 8.51
CA GLY A 414 -6.42 20.71 8.57
C GLY A 414 -6.88 19.27 8.74
N PHE A 415 -6.03 18.29 8.37
CA PHE A 415 -6.44 16.89 8.25
C PHE A 415 -5.69 15.95 9.18
N LEU A 416 -6.45 15.09 9.84
CA LEU A 416 -5.98 13.96 10.62
C LEU A 416 -5.71 12.71 9.76
N GLN A 417 -5.24 11.63 10.40
CA GLN A 417 -5.18 10.30 9.78
C GLN A 417 -6.54 9.92 9.14
N ALA A 418 -6.48 9.16 8.05
CA ALA A 418 -7.63 8.77 7.23
C ALA A 418 -8.38 9.92 6.52
N GLY A 419 -7.80 11.13 6.47
CA GLY A 419 -8.37 12.26 5.72
C GLY A 419 -9.54 12.92 6.43
N MET A 420 -9.64 12.77 7.76
CA MET A 420 -10.69 13.40 8.56
C MET A 420 -10.38 14.90 8.74
N PRO A 421 -11.24 15.82 8.22
CA PRO A 421 -10.99 17.26 8.28
C PRO A 421 -11.34 17.81 9.66
N LEU A 422 -10.38 17.93 10.58
CA LEU A 422 -10.64 18.48 11.93
C LEU A 422 -10.69 20.01 11.91
N LEU A 423 -9.72 20.61 11.22
CA LEU A 423 -9.50 22.06 11.13
C LEU A 423 -9.58 22.46 9.65
N PRO A 424 -10.79 22.48 9.04
CA PRO A 424 -10.94 22.64 7.59
C PRO A 424 -10.35 23.92 7.00
N ASP A 425 -10.14 24.94 7.84
CA ASP A 425 -9.62 26.26 7.45
C ASP A 425 -8.11 26.40 7.72
N ALA A 426 -7.50 25.43 8.43
CA ALA A 426 -6.08 25.47 8.76
C ALA A 426 -5.22 25.30 7.52
N THR A 427 -4.26 26.20 7.35
CA THR A 427 -3.26 26.14 6.28
C THR A 427 -1.87 26.06 6.89
N ILE A 428 -0.97 25.33 6.22
CA ILE A 428 0.33 24.95 6.80
C ILE A 428 1.40 26.06 6.69
N ASP A 429 1.05 27.20 6.11
CA ASP A 429 1.98 28.26 5.70
C ASP A 429 1.35 29.66 5.75
N ASP A 430 0.44 29.93 6.69
CA ASP A 430 -0.19 31.25 6.89
C ASP A 430 0.27 31.97 8.17
N GLY A 431 1.07 31.32 9.01
CA GLY A 431 1.56 31.86 10.27
C GLY A 431 0.54 31.79 11.41
N VAL A 432 -0.54 31.03 11.25
CA VAL A 432 -1.66 30.98 12.18
C VAL A 432 -1.92 29.55 12.66
N LEU A 433 -2.16 29.39 13.96
CA LEU A 433 -2.58 28.14 14.57
C LEU A 433 -4.09 28.12 14.76
N ASP A 434 -4.70 27.00 14.43
CA ASP A 434 -6.13 26.74 14.65
C ASP A 434 -6.35 25.98 15.96
N VAL A 435 -7.09 26.61 16.88
CA VAL A 435 -7.45 26.04 18.17
C VAL A 435 -8.91 25.59 18.14
N VAL A 436 -9.13 24.33 18.50
CA VAL A 436 -10.47 23.77 18.68
C VAL A 436 -10.64 23.24 20.10
N ILE A 437 -11.68 23.73 20.76
CA ILE A 437 -12.07 23.33 22.11
C ILE A 437 -13.32 22.46 21.98
N ILE A 438 -13.21 21.18 22.37
CA ILE A 438 -14.28 20.20 22.19
C ILE A 438 -14.90 19.87 23.55
N HIS A 439 -16.19 20.18 23.71
CA HIS A 439 -16.94 19.93 24.95
C HIS A 439 -18.36 19.38 24.72
N PRO A 440 -18.51 18.16 24.18
CA PRO A 440 -19.81 17.50 24.14
C PRO A 440 -20.26 17.11 25.56
N ARG A 441 -21.47 17.58 25.93
CA ARG A 441 -22.09 17.28 27.23
C ARG A 441 -22.58 15.82 27.34
N GLN A 442 -22.92 15.18 26.22
CA GLN A 442 -23.49 13.82 26.15
C GLN A 442 -22.85 12.99 25.03
N PHE A 443 -22.96 11.65 25.11
CA PHE A 443 -22.40 10.73 24.11
C PHE A 443 -22.89 11.02 22.68
N LEU A 444 -24.21 11.23 22.51
CA LEU A 444 -24.80 11.52 21.20
C LEU A 444 -24.31 12.85 20.60
N SER A 445 -23.83 13.78 21.43
CA SER A 445 -23.26 15.05 20.96
C SER A 445 -21.92 14.85 20.21
N TRP A 446 -21.23 13.71 20.38
CA TRP A 446 -20.05 13.39 19.57
C TRP A 446 -20.41 13.12 18.10
N ILE A 447 -21.59 12.53 17.85
CA ILE A 447 -22.07 12.29 16.48
C ILE A 447 -22.35 13.63 15.79
N THR A 448 -22.93 14.60 16.52
CA THR A 448 -23.17 15.94 15.96
C THR A 448 -21.86 16.68 15.70
N VAL A 449 -20.85 16.56 16.57
CA VAL A 449 -19.51 17.11 16.32
C VAL A 449 -18.89 16.46 15.07
N ALA A 450 -18.89 15.13 14.97
CA ALA A 450 -18.34 14.41 13.82
C ALA A 450 -19.03 14.79 12.50
N LEU A 451 -20.37 14.90 12.48
CA LEU A 451 -21.12 15.33 11.30
C LEU A 451 -20.80 16.78 10.90
N ARG A 452 -20.55 17.68 11.86
CA ARG A 452 -20.19 19.08 11.58
C ARG A 452 -18.78 19.22 11.03
N VAL A 453 -17.84 18.50 11.63
CA VAL A 453 -16.44 18.37 11.17
C VAL A 453 -16.44 17.89 9.71
N LEU A 454 -17.19 16.82 9.40
CA LEU A 454 -17.35 16.32 8.02
C LEU A 454 -18.02 17.33 7.07
N ARG A 455 -18.98 18.12 7.56
CA ARG A 455 -19.67 19.16 6.78
C ARG A 455 -18.91 20.47 6.67
N LYS A 456 -17.70 20.58 7.24
CA LYS A 456 -16.91 21.82 7.30
C LYS A 456 -17.72 23.02 7.82
N SER A 457 -18.56 22.79 8.83
CA SER A 457 -19.44 23.82 9.36
C SER A 457 -18.65 24.83 10.20
N ALA A 458 -18.67 26.11 9.81
CA ALA A 458 -18.05 27.23 10.53
C ALA A 458 -18.84 27.70 11.78
N ILE A 459 -19.94 27.03 12.12
CA ILE A 459 -20.81 27.38 13.26
C ILE A 459 -20.12 27.05 14.59
N VAL A 460 -19.86 28.09 15.39
CA VAL A 460 -19.41 28.02 16.79
C VAL A 460 -20.64 27.83 17.70
N ASP A 461 -20.61 26.87 18.62
CA ASP A 461 -21.66 26.66 19.64
C ASP A 461 -21.12 26.08 20.95
N GLU A 462 -22.01 25.77 21.92
CA GLU A 462 -21.62 25.24 23.23
C GLU A 462 -20.80 23.92 23.21
N THR A 463 -20.71 23.24 22.07
CA THR A 463 -19.99 21.96 21.92
C THR A 463 -18.64 22.08 21.23
N LEU A 464 -18.41 23.17 20.49
CA LEU A 464 -17.23 23.39 19.66
C LEU A 464 -16.91 24.90 19.59
N ASP A 465 -15.83 25.33 20.25
CA ASP A 465 -15.27 26.68 20.13
C ASP A 465 -14.02 26.63 19.22
N ARG A 466 -13.88 27.62 18.33
CA ARG A 466 -12.81 27.75 17.33
C ARG A 466 -12.12 29.09 17.50
N ARG A 467 -10.79 29.08 17.56
CA ARG A 467 -9.97 30.29 17.68
C ARG A 467 -8.75 30.15 16.78
N THR A 468 -8.16 31.27 16.41
CA THR A 468 -6.99 31.34 15.55
C THR A 468 -6.00 32.35 16.11
N GLY A 469 -4.70 32.03 16.10
CA GLY A 469 -3.66 32.98 16.52
C GLY A 469 -2.25 32.43 16.34
N SER A 470 -1.24 33.28 16.53
CA SER A 470 0.17 32.92 16.34
C SER A 470 0.79 32.28 17.58
N ARG A 471 0.29 32.62 18.78
CA ARG A 471 0.71 32.09 20.08
C ARG A 471 -0.48 31.54 20.82
N VAL A 472 -0.36 30.35 21.40
CA VAL A 472 -1.44 29.70 22.16
C VAL A 472 -0.87 29.17 23.46
N ARG A 473 -1.48 29.53 24.59
CA ARG A 473 -1.16 28.97 25.90
C ARG A 473 -2.40 28.28 26.46
N ILE A 474 -2.23 27.03 26.87
CA ILE A 474 -3.26 26.20 27.49
C ILE A 474 -2.80 25.84 28.89
N LYS A 475 -3.64 26.10 29.88
CA LYS A 475 -3.40 25.74 31.28
C LYS A 475 -4.59 24.94 31.83
N ALA A 476 -4.36 23.67 32.12
CA ALA A 476 -5.33 22.78 32.73
C ALA A 476 -5.36 22.91 34.27
N SER A 477 -6.52 22.65 34.87
CA SER A 477 -6.68 22.67 36.33
C SER A 477 -6.00 21.49 37.05
N ALA A 478 -5.60 20.45 36.32
CA ALA A 478 -4.97 19.24 36.84
C ALA A 478 -4.05 18.64 35.76
N ASP A 479 -3.16 17.73 36.17
CA ASP A 479 -2.27 17.02 35.25
C ASP A 479 -3.12 16.29 34.21
N THR A 480 -2.83 16.55 32.95
CA THR A 480 -3.63 16.12 31.81
C THR A 480 -2.71 15.52 30.75
N PRO A 481 -3.10 14.40 30.12
CA PRO A 481 -2.38 13.84 28.98
C PRO A 481 -2.18 14.87 27.84
N ARG A 482 -1.00 14.82 27.22
CA ARG A 482 -0.59 15.70 26.11
C ARG A 482 0.06 14.91 24.98
N GLN A 483 -0.14 15.36 23.74
CA GLN A 483 0.47 14.75 22.55
C GLN A 483 0.95 15.80 21.54
N LEU A 484 1.93 15.42 20.72
CA LEU A 484 2.44 16.16 19.56
C LEU A 484 2.53 15.23 18.35
N ASP A 485 1.88 15.59 17.24
CA ASP A 485 1.88 14.84 15.97
C ASP A 485 1.54 13.34 16.12
N GLY A 486 0.76 12.97 17.14
CA GLY A 486 0.40 11.59 17.45
C GLY A 486 1.27 10.89 18.49
N ASP A 487 2.36 11.52 18.96
CA ASP A 487 3.23 10.97 20.00
C ASP A 487 2.90 11.58 21.37
N SER A 488 2.83 10.76 22.42
CA SER A 488 2.62 11.23 23.79
C SER A 488 3.88 11.92 24.33
N ILE A 489 3.71 13.07 24.98
CA ILE A 489 4.80 13.84 25.61
C ILE A 489 4.71 13.88 27.14
N GLY A 490 3.90 12.99 27.73
CA GLY A 490 3.68 12.91 29.18
C GLY A 490 2.66 13.91 29.72
N GLU A 491 2.09 13.59 30.87
CA GLU A 491 1.07 14.44 31.52
C GLU A 491 1.67 15.74 32.07
N GLY A 492 0.86 16.80 32.04
CA GLY A 492 1.20 18.09 32.65
C GLY A 492 0.03 19.05 32.62
N ARG A 493 0.22 20.24 33.15
CA ARG A 493 -0.82 21.27 33.28
C ARG A 493 -0.70 22.34 32.23
N GLU A 494 0.46 22.53 31.64
CA GLU A 494 0.73 23.68 30.80
C GLU A 494 1.32 23.27 29.45
N LEU A 495 0.82 23.89 28.39
CA LEU A 495 1.42 23.89 27.06
C LEU A 495 1.36 25.30 26.52
N TRP A 496 2.49 25.81 26.04
CA TRP A 496 2.53 26.98 25.19
C TRP A 496 3.05 26.58 23.82
N MET A 497 2.49 27.20 22.79
CA MET A 497 2.76 26.91 21.39
C MET A 497 2.93 28.23 20.64
N GLU A 498 3.90 28.30 19.76
CA GLU A 498 4.18 29.48 18.95
C GLU A 498 4.48 29.07 17.51
N CYS A 499 3.73 29.65 16.57
CA CYS A 499 3.96 29.45 15.15
C CYS A 499 5.24 30.19 14.72
N ILE A 500 6.18 29.44 14.17
CA ILE A 500 7.38 29.95 13.54
C ILE A 500 7.18 29.90 12.02
N HIS A 501 6.63 31.00 11.50
CA HIS A 501 6.13 31.07 10.14
C HIS A 501 7.21 30.87 9.07
N GLY A 502 6.90 30.02 8.07
CA GLY A 502 7.66 29.85 6.83
C GLY A 502 9.12 29.42 7.01
N LYS A 503 9.47 28.82 8.14
CA LYS A 503 10.87 28.55 8.50
C LYS A 503 11.38 27.21 7.96
N LEU A 504 10.50 26.27 7.66
CA LEU A 504 10.86 24.94 7.18
C LEU A 504 10.61 24.84 5.67
N LEU A 505 11.64 24.50 4.89
CA LEU A 505 11.48 24.21 3.46
C LEU A 505 11.24 22.72 3.24
N VAL A 506 10.16 22.36 2.56
CA VAL A 506 9.82 20.98 2.19
C VAL A 506 9.60 20.84 0.69
N ARG A 507 9.92 19.65 0.15
CA ARG A 507 9.63 19.27 -1.23
C ARG A 507 8.20 18.76 -1.36
N VAL A 508 7.40 19.42 -2.19
CA VAL A 508 6.00 19.06 -2.45
C VAL A 508 5.77 18.74 -3.94
N PRO A 509 4.69 18.03 -4.31
CA PRO A 509 4.34 17.80 -5.70
C PRO A 509 4.22 19.11 -6.50
N ARG A 510 4.50 19.05 -7.81
CA ARG A 510 4.37 20.18 -8.74
C ARG A 510 2.94 20.41 -9.18
#